data_AF-A0A524BJ74-F1
#
_entry.id   AF-A0A524BJ74-F1
#
_cell.length_a   1.000
_cell.length_b   1.000
_cell.length_c   1.000
_cell.angle_alpha   90.00
_cell.angle_beta   90.00
_cell.angle_gamma   90.00
#
_symmetry.space_group_name_H-M   'P 1'
#
loop_
_entity.id
_entity.type
_entity.pdbx_description
1 polymer ?
#
loop_
_entity_poly.entity_id
_entity_poly.type
_entity_poly.pdbx_seq_one_letter_code
_entity_poly.pdbx_strand_id
1 'polypeptide(L)'
;MLPTITGYVYFFVDEINLKVKIGFSKYPSQRLKTIQTSYPGTLVNKKTIPGSQLDERKYHRLFVHSKIKREWFNLSEEIKSFLNR
;
A
#
# COMPACT_ATOMS: atom_id res chain seq x y z
N MET A 1 -12.23 15.27 -16.64
CA MET A 1 -12.08 13.81 -16.79
C MET A 1 -12.41 13.18 -15.46
N LEU A 2 -13.39 12.28 -15.39
CA LEU A 2 -13.65 11.53 -14.15
C LEU A 2 -12.51 10.53 -13.93
N PRO A 3 -12.06 10.32 -12.68
CA PRO A 3 -11.05 9.32 -12.39
C PRO A 3 -11.56 7.93 -12.79
N THR A 4 -10.91 7.31 -13.77
CA THR A 4 -11.25 5.96 -14.21
C THR A 4 -10.66 4.95 -13.23
N ILE A 5 -11.51 4.15 -12.60
CA ILE A 5 -11.08 3.01 -11.80
C ILE A 5 -10.51 1.95 -12.77
N THR A 6 -9.23 1.61 -12.60
CA THR A 6 -8.53 0.65 -13.46
C THR A 6 -7.96 -0.54 -12.69
N GLY A 7 -8.10 -0.55 -11.36
CA GLY A 7 -7.63 -1.58 -10.46
C GLY A 7 -7.80 -1.15 -9.00
N TYR A 8 -6.82 -1.46 -8.17
CA TYR A 8 -6.87 -1.20 -6.73
C TYR A 8 -5.55 -0.67 -6.19
N VAL A 9 -5.64 0.29 -5.28
CA VAL A 9 -4.54 0.65 -4.40
C VAL A 9 -4.55 -0.30 -3.20
N TYR A 10 -3.42 -0.94 -2.94
CA TYR A 10 -3.26 -1.88 -1.83
C TYR A 10 -2.34 -1.32 -0.75
N PHE A 11 -2.56 -1.78 0.48
CA PHE A 11 -1.74 -1.51 1.65
C PHE A 11 -1.32 -2.84 2.28
N PHE A 12 -0.11 -3.29 1.95
CA PHE A 12 0.45 -4.52 2.49
C PHE A 12 1.32 -4.18 3.69
N VAL A 13 0.99 -4.72 4.85
CA VAL A 13 1.58 -4.34 6.12
C VAL A 13 2.44 -5.47 6.65
N ASP A 14 3.62 -5.12 7.13
CA ASP A 14 4.42 -5.94 8.03
C ASP A 14 4.29 -5.33 9.43
N GLU A 15 3.49 -5.97 10.28
CA GLU A 15 3.21 -5.46 11.63
C GLU A 15 4.40 -5.64 12.58
N ILE A 16 5.31 -6.57 12.30
CA ILE A 16 6.51 -6.82 13.12
C ILE A 16 7.56 -5.75 12.84
N ASN A 17 7.86 -5.51 11.56
CA ASN A 17 8.85 -4.53 11.15
C ASN A 17 8.30 -3.10 11.06
N LEU A 18 7.02 -2.91 11.38
CA LEU A 18 6.30 -1.62 11.31
C LEU A 18 6.48 -0.95 9.94
N LYS A 19 6.26 -1.71 8.87
CA LYS A 19 6.37 -1.22 7.49
C LYS A 19 5.08 -1.44 6.74
N VAL A 20 4.83 -0.57 5.77
CA VAL A 20 3.71 -0.71 4.84
C VAL A 20 4.18 -0.42 3.43
N LYS A 21 3.75 -1.28 2.51
CA LYS A 21 3.89 -1.08 1.08
C LYS A 21 2.57 -0.58 0.52
N ILE A 22 2.62 0.58 -0.11
CA ILE A 22 1.47 1.20 -0.78
C ILE A 22 1.71 1.11 -2.28
N GLY A 23 0.86 0.41 -3.00
CA GLY A 23 1.03 0.25 -4.44
C GLY A 23 -0.28 0.02 -5.18
N PHE A 24 -0.20 -0.12 -6.50
CA PHE A 24 -1.36 -0.33 -7.36
C PHE A 24 -1.27 -1.69 -8.07
N SER A 25 -2.41 -2.37 -8.22
CA SER A 25 -2.52 -3.60 -9.03
C SER A 25 -3.96 -3.85 -9.45
N LYS A 26 -4.15 -4.51 -10.60
CA LYS A 26 -5.44 -5.12 -10.98
C LYS A 26 -5.78 -6.35 -10.11
N TYR A 27 -4.75 -7.04 -9.60
CA TYR A 27 -4.87 -8.27 -8.84
C TYR A 27 -4.00 -8.20 -7.56
N PRO A 28 -4.42 -7.49 -6.50
CA PRO A 28 -3.63 -7.33 -5.28
C PRO A 28 -3.21 -8.65 -4.63
N SER A 29 -4.09 -9.66 -4.58
CA SER A 29 -3.76 -10.96 -3.97
C SER A 29 -2.63 -11.69 -4.68
N GLN A 30 -2.58 -11.64 -6.01
CA GLN A 30 -1.46 -12.21 -6.78
C GLN A 30 -0.18 -11.39 -6.54
N ARG A 31 -0.32 -10.05 -6.52
CA ARG A 31 0.80 -9.14 -6.28
C ARG A 31 1.43 -9.35 -4.89
N LEU A 32 0.62 -9.61 -3.86
CA LEU A 32 1.08 -9.94 -2.51
C LEU A 32 1.97 -11.19 -2.55
N LYS A 33 1.52 -12.27 -3.19
CA LYS A 33 2.31 -13.51 -3.35
C LYS A 33 3.65 -13.23 -4.03
N THR A 34 3.66 -12.46 -5.12
CA THR A 34 4.90 -12.11 -5.83
C THR A 34 5.86 -11.26 -4.99
N ILE A 35 5.38 -10.33 -4.18
CA ILE A 35 6.25 -9.53 -3.32
C ILE A 35 6.83 -10.40 -2.19
N GLN A 36 5.99 -11.27 -1.62
CA GLN A 36 6.37 -12.16 -0.52
C GLN A 36 7.52 -13.11 -0.88
N THR A 37 7.71 -13.48 -2.15
CA THR A 37 8.85 -14.33 -2.56
C THR A 37 10.22 -13.66 -2.42
N SER A 38 10.26 -12.32 -2.31
CA SER A 38 11.49 -11.52 -2.23
C SER A 38 11.54 -10.62 -1.00
N TYR A 39 10.54 -10.72 -0.12
CA TYR A 39 10.47 -9.97 1.13
C TYR A 39 10.52 -10.97 2.31
N PRO A 40 11.51 -10.86 3.21
CA PRO A 40 11.74 -11.86 4.25
C PRO A 40 10.75 -11.79 5.43
N GLY A 41 10.10 -10.65 5.66
CA GLY A 41 9.06 -10.52 6.68
C GLY A 41 7.69 -11.00 6.18
N THR A 42 6.69 -11.05 7.05
CA THR A 42 5.33 -11.45 6.66
C THR A 42 4.51 -10.22 6.29
N LEU A 43 3.94 -10.21 5.07
CA LEU A 43 3.03 -9.17 4.63
C LEU A 43 1.58 -9.63 4.72
N VAL A 44 0.73 -8.78 5.31
CA VAL A 44 -0.73 -8.96 5.33
C VAL A 44 -1.40 -7.89 4.47
N ASN A 45 -2.44 -8.26 3.74
CA ASN A 45 -3.26 -7.26 3.04
C ASN A 45 -4.23 -6.62 4.04
N LYS A 46 -3.91 -5.40 4.51
CA LYS A 46 -4.73 -4.70 5.50
C LYS A 46 -5.87 -3.90 4.88
N LYS A 47 -5.65 -3.32 3.69
CA LYS A 47 -6.65 -2.50 3.00
C LYS A 47 -6.43 -2.53 1.48
N THR A 48 -7.54 -2.54 0.74
CA THR A 48 -7.55 -2.47 -0.72
C THR A 48 -8.67 -1.51 -1.14
N ILE A 49 -8.35 -0.53 -1.98
CA ILE A 49 -9.27 0.56 -2.37
C ILE A 49 -9.39 0.58 -3.89
N PRO A 50 -10.60 0.46 -4.48
CA PRO A 50 -10.79 0.63 -5.92
C PRO A 50 -10.28 2.00 -6.38
N GLY A 51 -9.51 2.03 -7.47
CA GLY A 51 -8.95 3.27 -7.96
C GLY A 51 -8.03 3.09 -9.16
N SER A 52 -7.13 4.03 -9.31
CA SER A 52 -6.16 4.10 -10.40
C SER A 52 -4.74 4.25 -9.87
N GLN A 53 -3.76 4.19 -10.78
CA GLN A 53 -2.38 4.54 -10.44
C GLN A 53 -2.23 6.01 -10.00
N LEU A 54 -3.13 6.91 -10.42
CA LEU A 54 -3.12 8.29 -9.93
C LEU A 54 -3.51 8.37 -8.45
N ASP A 55 -4.40 7.49 -8.00
CA ASP A 55 -4.81 7.43 -6.58
C ASP A 55 -3.69 6.87 -5.71
N GLU A 56 -2.93 5.88 -6.18
CA GLU A 56 -1.70 5.43 -5.53
C GLU A 56 -0.71 6.57 -5.31
N ARG A 57 -0.47 7.40 -6.33
CA ARG A 57 0.37 8.61 -6.20
C ARG A 57 -0.19 9.62 -5.21
N LYS A 58 -1.52 9.74 -5.07
CA LYS A 58 -2.13 10.61 -4.05
C LYS A 58 -1.81 10.09 -2.64
N TYR A 59 -1.95 8.79 -2.39
CA TYR A 59 -1.60 8.21 -1.09
C TYR A 59 -0.10 8.31 -0.80
N HIS A 60 0.77 8.15 -1.82
CA HIS A 60 2.21 8.38 -1.65
C HIS A 60 2.54 9.82 -1.25
N ARG A 61 1.82 10.80 -1.80
CA ARG A 61 1.98 12.21 -1.43
C ARG A 61 1.42 12.47 -0.03
N LEU A 62 0.25 11.92 0.29
CA LEU A 62 -0.37 12.04 1.60
C LEU A 62 0.57 11.55 2.70
N PHE A 63 1.19 10.38 2.52
CA PHE A 63 2.06 9.77 3.51
C PHE A 63 3.56 10.00 3.24
N VAL A 64 3.91 11.09 2.53
CA VAL A 64 5.31 11.36 2.12
C VAL A 64 6.26 11.45 3.32
N HIS A 65 5.79 11.95 4.46
CA HIS A 65 6.57 12.05 5.70
C HIS A 65 6.96 10.68 6.29
N SER A 66 6.24 9.61 5.94
CA SER A 66 6.54 8.25 6.37
C SER A 66 7.36 7.48 5.32
N LYS A 67 7.74 8.09 4.19
CA LYS A 67 8.36 7.40 3.07
C LYS A 67 9.79 6.94 3.39
N ILE A 68 10.05 5.65 3.19
CA ILE A 68 11.39 5.06 3.32
C ILE A 68 12.08 5.06 1.95
N LYS A 69 11.51 4.32 0.99
CA LYS A 69 12.08 4.16 -0.36
C LYS A 69 11.04 3.61 -1.32
N ARG A 70 10.91 4.24 -2.49
CA ARG A 70 9.93 3.86 -3.53
C ARG A 70 8.51 3.78 -2.93
N GLU A 71 7.93 2.59 -2.92
CA GLU A 71 6.56 2.29 -2.45
C GLU A 71 6.51 1.88 -0.96
N TRP A 72 7.64 1.93 -0.25
CA TRP A 72 7.74 1.52 1.16
C TRP A 72 7.71 2.71 2.10
N PHE A 73 6.93 2.58 3.16
CA PHE A 73 6.69 3.58 4.19
C PHE A 73 6.81 2.94 5.58
N ASN A 74 7.17 3.75 6.57
CA ASN A 74 7.02 3.38 7.98
C ASN A 74 5.52 3.30 8.29
N LEU A 75 5.10 2.29 9.06
CA LEU A 75 3.73 2.16 9.56
C LEU A 75 3.50 3.14 10.71
N SER A 76 3.44 4.43 10.37
CA SER A 76 3.20 5.52 11.32
C SER A 76 1.78 5.50 11.88
N GLU A 77 1.55 6.22 12.98
CA GLU A 77 0.22 6.34 13.59
C GLU A 77 -0.82 6.94 12.62
N GLU A 78 -0.41 7.84 11.74
CA GLU A 78 -1.27 8.39 10.68
C GLU A 78 -1.77 7.27 9.74
N ILE A 79 -0.87 6.41 9.27
CA ILE A 79 -1.24 5.30 8.39
C ILE A 79 -2.06 4.26 9.15
N LYS A 80 -1.70 3.92 10.39
CA LYS A 80 -2.49 3.00 11.21
C LYS A 80 -3.92 3.51 11.39
N SER A 81 -4.09 4.80 11.70
CA SER A 81 -5.41 5.43 11.81
C SER A 81 -6.18 5.34 10.49
N PHE A 82 -5.53 5.59 9.36
CA PHE A 82 -6.16 5.46 8.03
C PHE A 82 -6.60 4.01 7.71
N LEU A 83 -5.84 3.01 8.13
CA LEU A 83 -6.12 1.61 7.89
C LEU A 83 -7.28 1.06 8.75
N ASN A 84 -7.52 1.66 9.92
CA ASN A 84 -8.56 1.22 10.87
C ASN A 84 -9.92 1.93 10.69
N ARG A 85 -10.02 2.90 9.77
CA ARG A 85 -11.27 3.55 9.36
C ARG A 85 -11.90 2.82 8.19
#